data_AF-A0A3N5NZG6-F1
#
_entry.id   AF-A0A3N5NZG6-F1
#
_cell.length_a   1.000
_cell.length_b   1.000
_cell.length_c   1.000
_cell.angle_alpha   90.00
_cell.angle_beta   90.00
_cell.angle_gamma   90.00
#
_symmetry.space_group_name_H-M   'P 1'
#
loop_
_entity.id
_entity.type
_entity.pdbx_description
1 polymer ?
#
loop_
_entity_poly.entity_id
_entity_poly.type
_entity_poly.pdbx_seq_one_letter_code
_entity_poly.pdbx_strand_id
1 'polypeptide(L)'
;FLLLGVATLRAIISYQGRPTLVTAILLLAAYGLLYGTEPLLFPRFRWYRFLYFPVQAALLLAVTNLRPFLDNTCSLYIPLGVQALHAFPRRAAIAWMILFAVLLSVTLVVGMPWEDGIGLSLVMLAGGTFLISYDLHYARGHADQAESQALLAELQEAHQALQEHASQAEELAAARERNRLARELHDSVSQMIFGITLTSQSARLLLERDPARVPEQLDRLEEMTGSALGQLRLLIAQLRPPQSP
;
A
#
# COMPACT_ATOMS: atom_id res chain seq x y z
N PHE A 1 29.70 3.56 -5.20
CA PHE A 1 30.52 4.77 -5.47
C PHE A 1 31.28 5.29 -4.26
N LEU A 2 30.68 5.42 -3.06
CA LEU A 2 31.39 5.92 -1.86
C LEU A 2 32.65 5.13 -1.50
N LEU A 3 32.57 3.79 -1.39
CA LEU A 3 33.73 2.94 -1.08
C LEU A 3 34.86 3.07 -2.10
N LEU A 4 34.52 3.18 -3.40
CA LEU A 4 35.51 3.38 -4.46
C LEU A 4 36.19 4.75 -4.34
N GLY A 5 35.43 5.80 -4.02
CA GLY A 5 35.98 7.15 -3.79
C GLY A 5 36.90 7.21 -2.56
N VAL A 6 36.55 6.50 -1.47
CA VAL A 6 37.44 6.37 -0.31
C VAL A 6 38.69 5.56 -0.66
N ALA A 7 38.55 4.51 -1.49
CA ALA A 7 39.67 3.72 -1.98
C ALA A 7 40.68 4.54 -2.77
N THR A 8 40.20 5.33 -3.74
CA THR A 8 41.05 6.19 -4.58
C THR A 8 41.66 7.35 -3.80
N LEU A 9 40.89 8.03 -2.94
CA LEU A 9 41.38 9.16 -2.15
C LEU A 9 42.49 8.73 -1.18
N ARG A 10 42.30 7.61 -0.46
CA ARG A 10 43.34 7.07 0.42
C ARG A 10 44.56 6.60 -0.36
N ALA A 11 44.38 5.99 -1.53
CA ALA A 11 45.47 5.61 -2.41
C ALA A 11 46.33 6.83 -2.81
N ILE A 12 45.68 7.96 -3.12
CA ILE A 12 46.34 9.22 -3.45
C ILE A 12 47.07 9.78 -2.23
N ILE A 13 46.47 9.81 -1.04
CA ILE A 13 47.06 10.44 0.15
C ILE A 13 48.22 9.60 0.72
N SER A 14 48.05 8.28 0.83
CA SER A 14 48.99 7.42 1.55
C SER A 14 50.20 6.99 0.73
N TYR A 15 50.15 7.10 -0.61
CA TYR A 15 51.19 6.51 -1.48
C TYR A 15 51.73 7.48 -2.55
N GLN A 16 51.66 8.79 -2.31
CA GLN A 16 52.26 9.81 -3.18
C GLN A 16 53.75 9.49 -3.43
N GLY A 17 54.16 9.55 -4.70
CA GLY A 17 55.55 9.33 -5.12
C GLY A 17 55.94 7.88 -5.44
N ARG A 18 55.04 6.89 -5.31
CA ARG A 18 55.31 5.52 -5.75
C ARG A 18 54.95 5.30 -7.23
N PRO A 19 55.77 4.57 -8.02
CA PRO A 19 55.47 4.28 -9.43
C PRO A 19 54.21 3.42 -9.61
N THR A 20 53.83 2.64 -8.59
CA THR A 20 52.64 1.79 -8.59
C THR A 20 51.32 2.53 -8.31
N LEU A 21 51.36 3.83 -7.99
CA LEU A 21 50.17 4.62 -7.72
C LEU A 21 49.36 4.88 -9.00
N VAL A 22 50.04 5.17 -10.11
CA VAL A 22 49.36 5.41 -11.40
C VAL A 22 48.66 4.14 -11.88
N THR A 23 49.31 2.98 -11.75
CA THR A 23 48.70 1.69 -12.12
C THR A 23 47.51 1.34 -11.22
N ALA A 24 47.61 1.59 -9.92
CA ALA A 24 46.49 1.38 -8.99
C ALA A 24 45.28 2.27 -9.33
N ILE A 25 45.50 3.55 -9.64
CA ILE A 25 44.42 4.47 -10.03
C ILE A 25 43.77 4.04 -11.35
N LEU A 26 44.56 3.64 -12.35
CA LEU A 26 44.02 3.16 -13.64
C LEU A 26 43.15 1.90 -13.46
N LEU A 27 43.60 0.96 -12.61
CA LEU A 27 42.82 -0.25 -12.33
C LEU A 27 41.55 0.05 -11.51
N LEU A 28 41.60 0.96 -10.54
CA LEU A 28 40.41 1.41 -9.79
C LEU A 28 39.42 2.17 -10.68
N ALA A 29 39.93 2.97 -11.64
CA ALA A 29 39.11 3.64 -12.64
C ALA A 29 38.45 2.62 -13.58
N ALA A 30 39.19 1.59 -14.03
CA ALA A 30 38.64 0.50 -14.83
C ALA A 30 37.56 -0.27 -14.06
N TYR A 31 37.79 -0.57 -12.78
CA TYR A 31 36.80 -1.18 -11.91
C TYR A 31 35.54 -0.32 -11.77
N GLY A 32 35.69 0.99 -11.53
CA GLY A 32 34.58 1.94 -11.42
C GLY A 32 33.79 2.13 -12.71
N LEU A 33 34.47 2.18 -13.85
CA LEU A 33 33.84 2.25 -15.16
C LEU A 33 32.99 1.00 -15.40
N LEU A 34 33.56 -0.18 -15.14
CA LEU A 34 32.83 -1.44 -15.27
C LEU A 34 31.65 -1.49 -14.30
N TYR A 35 31.82 -1.03 -13.05
CA TYR A 35 30.74 -0.89 -12.07
C TYR A 35 29.57 -0.06 -12.63
N GLY A 36 29.84 1.06 -13.29
CA GLY A 36 28.81 1.89 -13.93
C GLY A 36 28.10 1.25 -15.12
N THR A 37 28.65 0.21 -15.74
CA THR A 37 27.99 -0.49 -16.87
C THR A 37 26.89 -1.46 -16.47
N GLU A 38 26.82 -1.83 -15.19
CA GLU A 38 25.81 -2.75 -14.64
C GLU A 38 24.36 -2.36 -15.01
N PRO A 39 23.85 -1.16 -14.64
CA PRO A 39 22.42 -0.83 -14.83
C PRO A 39 22.01 -0.76 -16.30
N LEU A 40 22.97 -0.56 -17.20
CA LEU A 40 22.76 -0.39 -18.64
C LEU A 40 22.83 -1.71 -19.41
N LEU A 41 23.80 -2.57 -19.08
CA LEU A 41 24.10 -3.78 -19.86
C LEU A 41 23.46 -5.06 -19.31
N PHE A 42 23.17 -5.14 -18.01
CA PHE A 42 22.57 -6.34 -17.41
C PHE A 42 21.16 -6.64 -17.95
N PRO A 43 20.28 -5.64 -18.18
CA PRO A 43 18.98 -5.89 -18.79
C PRO A 43 19.08 -6.33 -20.25
N ARG A 44 20.12 -5.90 -20.97
CA ARG A 44 20.26 -6.07 -22.42
C ARG A 44 20.99 -7.35 -22.82
N PHE A 45 21.99 -7.80 -22.04
CA PHE A 45 22.83 -8.95 -22.39
C PHE A 45 23.02 -9.91 -21.21
N ARG A 46 22.25 -11.01 -21.19
CA ARG A 46 22.32 -12.02 -20.12
C ARG A 46 23.67 -12.73 -20.00
N TRP A 47 24.49 -12.80 -21.05
CA TRP A 47 25.81 -13.42 -21.03
C TRP A 47 26.89 -12.51 -20.42
N TYR A 48 26.70 -11.19 -20.50
CA TYR A 48 27.65 -10.19 -19.99
C TYR A 48 27.93 -10.38 -18.50
N ARG A 49 26.92 -10.80 -17.71
CA ARG A 49 27.08 -11.10 -16.28
C ARG A 49 28.17 -12.15 -16.01
N PHE A 50 28.32 -13.16 -16.88
CA PHE A 50 29.29 -14.22 -16.67
C PHE A 50 30.72 -13.78 -17.00
N LEU A 51 30.89 -12.78 -17.86
CA LEU A 51 32.18 -12.17 -18.15
C LEU A 51 32.53 -11.10 -17.11
N TYR A 52 31.53 -10.37 -16.64
CA TYR A 52 31.65 -9.25 -15.72
C TYR A 52 32.32 -9.63 -14.38
N PHE A 53 31.79 -10.63 -13.67
CA PHE A 53 32.29 -11.00 -12.34
C PHE A 53 33.73 -11.53 -12.33
N PRO A 54 34.15 -12.43 -13.25
CA PRO A 54 35.56 -12.80 -13.39
C PRO A 54 36.48 -11.61 -13.67
N VAL A 55 36.07 -10.69 -14.56
CA VAL A 55 36.88 -9.52 -14.90
C VAL A 55 37.01 -8.57 -13.71
N GLN A 56 35.92 -8.31 -12.97
CA GLN A 56 36.01 -7.49 -11.75
C GLN A 56 36.84 -8.15 -10.65
N ALA A 57 36.70 -9.46 -10.46
CA ALA A 57 37.51 -10.20 -9.49
C ALA A 57 39.00 -10.14 -9.86
N ALA A 58 39.34 -10.30 -11.14
CA ALA A 58 40.70 -10.19 -11.64
C ALA A 58 41.28 -8.78 -11.46
N LEU A 59 40.49 -7.73 -11.75
CA LEU A 59 40.88 -6.35 -11.50
C LEU A 59 41.12 -6.09 -10.02
N LEU A 60 40.22 -6.57 -9.14
CA LEU A 60 40.39 -6.43 -7.70
C LEU A 60 41.65 -7.13 -7.23
N LEU A 61 41.87 -8.38 -7.66
CA LEU A 61 43.04 -9.17 -7.32
C LEU A 61 44.34 -8.49 -7.78
N ALA A 62 44.33 -7.89 -8.98
CA ALA A 62 45.47 -7.13 -9.50
C ALA A 62 45.76 -5.89 -8.66
N VAL A 63 44.73 -5.11 -8.28
CA VAL A 63 44.91 -3.93 -7.42
C VAL A 63 45.37 -4.32 -6.02
N THR A 64 44.78 -5.36 -5.43
CA THR A 64 45.17 -5.81 -4.08
C THR A 64 46.59 -6.37 -4.06
N ASN A 65 47.08 -7.00 -5.12
CA ASN A 65 48.46 -7.51 -5.16
C ASN A 65 49.52 -6.43 -5.39
N LEU A 66 49.14 -5.22 -5.80
CA LEU A 66 50.07 -4.09 -5.81
C LEU A 66 50.37 -3.71 -4.35
N ARG A 67 51.41 -4.32 -3.73
CA ARG A 67 51.87 -3.89 -2.40
C ARG A 67 52.25 -2.41 -2.49
N PRO A 68 51.69 -1.52 -1.67
CA PRO A 68 51.03 -1.71 -0.35
C PRO A 68 49.48 -1.55 -0.31
N PHE A 69 48.76 -1.58 -1.44
CA PHE A 69 47.32 -1.28 -1.52
C PHE A 69 46.37 -2.37 -0.98
N LEU A 70 46.89 -3.32 -0.19
CA LEU A 70 46.17 -4.49 0.35
C LEU A 70 45.06 -4.10 1.34
N ASP A 71 45.29 -3.13 2.23
CA ASP A 71 44.36 -2.84 3.34
C ASP A 71 42.99 -2.34 2.89
N ASN A 72 42.96 -1.37 1.97
CA ASN A 72 41.75 -0.60 1.70
C ASN A 72 40.93 -1.16 0.54
N THR A 73 41.62 -1.66 -0.49
CA THR A 73 41.01 -2.21 -1.71
C THR A 73 40.17 -3.44 -1.40
N CYS A 74 40.51 -4.18 -0.34
CA CYS A 74 39.76 -5.35 0.11
C CYS A 74 38.29 -5.05 0.47
N SER A 75 37.97 -3.82 0.89
CA SER A 75 36.58 -3.40 1.12
C SER A 75 35.70 -3.46 -0.14
N LEU A 76 36.30 -3.43 -1.35
CA LEU A 76 35.58 -3.51 -2.62
C LEU A 76 35.07 -4.92 -2.94
N TYR A 77 35.50 -5.96 -2.22
CA TYR A 77 34.90 -7.31 -2.34
C TYR A 77 33.46 -7.35 -1.81
N ILE A 78 33.12 -6.49 -0.83
CA ILE A 78 31.78 -6.42 -0.24
C ILE A 78 30.71 -6.00 -1.25
N PRO A 79 30.83 -4.84 -1.94
CA PRO A 79 29.84 -4.45 -2.95
C PRO A 79 29.76 -5.45 -4.10
N LEU A 80 30.88 -6.09 -4.49
CA LEU A 80 30.90 -7.15 -5.50
C LEU A 80 30.04 -8.37 -5.08
N GLY A 81 30.09 -8.75 -3.79
CA GLY A 81 29.26 -9.81 -3.23
C GLY A 81 27.77 -9.47 -3.24
N VAL A 82 27.40 -8.24 -2.85
CA VAL A 82 26.01 -7.75 -2.91
C VAL A 82 25.51 -7.73 -4.36
N GLN A 83 26.35 -7.30 -5.30
CA GLN A 83 26.01 -7.28 -6.72
C GLN A 83 25.73 -8.68 -7.29
N ALA A 84 26.52 -9.68 -6.87
CA ALA A 84 26.29 -11.07 -7.24
C ALA A 84 24.94 -11.60 -6.74
N LEU A 85 24.47 -11.14 -5.57
CA LEU A 85 23.16 -11.48 -5.02
C LEU A 85 22.02 -10.98 -5.90
N HIS A 86 22.17 -9.81 -6.51
CA HIS A 86 21.13 -9.21 -7.37
C HIS A 86 21.20 -9.73 -8.81
N ALA A 87 22.38 -10.10 -9.30
CA ALA A 87 22.59 -10.53 -10.69
C ALA A 87 22.26 -12.01 -10.99
N PHE A 88 22.25 -12.86 -9.95
CA PHE A 88 22.13 -14.32 -10.08
C PHE A 88 21.03 -14.91 -9.17
N PRO A 89 20.49 -16.10 -9.53
CA PRO A 89 19.61 -16.83 -8.62
C PRO A 89 20.35 -17.23 -7.34
N ARG A 90 19.61 -17.35 -6.22
CA ARG A 90 20.16 -17.56 -4.86
C ARG A 90 21.31 -18.58 -4.78
N ARG A 91 21.19 -19.74 -5.44
CA ARG A 91 22.24 -20.78 -5.42
C ARG A 91 23.55 -20.34 -6.06
N ALA A 92 23.47 -19.70 -7.24
CA ALA A 92 24.66 -19.21 -7.94
C ALA A 92 25.24 -17.96 -7.26
N ALA A 93 24.39 -17.09 -6.70
CA ALA A 93 24.83 -15.96 -5.89
C ALA A 93 25.64 -16.41 -4.67
N ILE A 94 25.15 -17.42 -3.92
CA ILE A 94 25.87 -17.98 -2.77
C ILE A 94 27.24 -18.54 -3.20
N ALA A 95 27.31 -19.25 -4.34
CA ALA A 95 28.58 -19.75 -4.86
C ALA A 95 29.58 -18.62 -5.15
N TRP A 96 29.13 -17.53 -5.80
CA TRP A 96 29.97 -16.35 -6.06
C TRP A 96 30.38 -15.63 -4.77
N MET A 97 29.48 -15.50 -3.78
CA MET A 97 29.80 -14.89 -2.49
C MET A 97 30.84 -15.70 -1.72
N ILE A 98 30.72 -17.04 -1.70
CA ILE A 98 31.72 -17.93 -1.09
C ILE A 98 33.05 -17.78 -1.81
N LEU A 99 33.05 -17.74 -3.15
CA LEU A 99 34.26 -17.54 -3.94
C LEU A 99 34.95 -16.22 -3.60
N PHE A 100 34.22 -15.11 -3.53
CA PHE A 100 34.78 -13.80 -3.17
C PHE A 100 35.25 -13.73 -1.72
N ALA A 101 34.52 -14.36 -0.80
CA ALA A 101 34.94 -14.49 0.60
C ALA A 101 36.27 -15.24 0.72
N VAL A 102 36.41 -16.38 0.03
CA VAL A 102 37.65 -17.15 0.00
C VAL A 102 38.77 -16.35 -0.65
N LEU A 103 38.50 -15.69 -1.79
CA LEU A 103 39.50 -14.90 -2.50
C LEU A 103 40.02 -13.73 -1.65
N LEU A 104 39.12 -13.03 -0.96
CA LEU A 104 39.43 -12.00 0.02
C LEU A 104 40.32 -12.55 1.15
N SER A 105 39.90 -13.63 1.80
CA SER A 105 40.63 -14.23 2.92
C SER A 105 42.03 -14.69 2.52
N VAL A 106 42.16 -15.38 1.37
CA VAL A 106 43.46 -15.82 0.85
C VAL A 106 44.36 -14.61 0.54
N THR A 107 43.81 -13.58 -0.09
CA THR A 107 44.56 -12.36 -0.45
C THR A 107 45.11 -11.65 0.80
N LEU A 108 44.32 -11.57 1.87
CA LEU A 108 44.75 -10.93 3.12
C LEU A 108 45.78 -11.77 3.88
N VAL A 109 45.56 -13.08 4.03
CA VAL A 109 46.48 -13.97 4.77
C VAL A 109 47.83 -14.11 4.08
N VAL A 110 47.88 -14.10 2.74
CA VAL A 110 49.14 -14.16 1.97
C VAL A 110 49.79 -12.77 1.83
N GLY A 111 48.98 -11.71 1.79
CA GLY A 111 49.45 -10.34 1.60
C GLY A 111 50.08 -9.71 2.85
N MET A 112 49.65 -10.13 4.04
CA MET A 112 49.99 -9.53 5.34
C MET A 112 50.56 -10.56 6.32
N PRO A 113 51.13 -10.13 7.46
CA PRO A 113 51.36 -11.03 8.58
C PRO A 113 50.07 -11.79 8.91
N TRP A 114 50.19 -13.08 9.21
CA TRP A 114 49.05 -13.97 9.39
C TRP A 114 48.10 -13.50 10.51
N GLU A 115 48.61 -12.83 11.54
CA GLU A 115 47.83 -12.24 12.64
C GLU A 115 46.88 -11.14 12.14
N ASP A 116 47.40 -10.16 11.41
CA ASP A 116 46.63 -9.05 10.84
C ASP A 116 45.68 -9.54 9.72
N GLY A 117 46.17 -10.45 8.88
CA GLY A 117 45.41 -10.99 7.75
C GLY A 117 44.17 -11.76 8.19
N ILE A 118 44.29 -12.61 9.20
CA ILE A 118 43.15 -13.35 9.76
C ILE A 118 42.18 -12.37 10.43
N GLY A 119 42.67 -11.46 11.27
CA GLY A 119 41.84 -10.49 11.97
C GLY A 119 41.01 -9.63 11.02
N LEU A 120 41.65 -9.04 10.01
CA LEU A 120 40.96 -8.20 9.02
C LEU A 120 39.97 -9.02 8.17
N SER A 121 40.32 -10.26 7.81
CA SER A 121 39.41 -11.12 7.04
C SER A 121 38.12 -11.44 7.80
N LEU A 122 38.21 -11.72 9.11
CA LEU A 122 37.04 -12.00 9.95
C LEU A 122 36.12 -10.78 10.07
N VAL A 123 36.70 -9.59 10.27
CA VAL A 123 35.93 -8.34 10.33
C VAL A 123 35.23 -8.06 9.00
N MET A 124 35.91 -8.28 7.87
CA MET A 124 35.34 -8.05 6.54
C MET A 124 34.22 -9.05 6.21
N LEU A 125 34.37 -10.31 6.61
CA LEU A 125 33.30 -11.32 6.45
C LEU A 125 32.09 -10.98 7.31
N ALA A 126 32.30 -10.57 8.57
CA ALA A 126 31.22 -10.12 9.46
C ALA A 126 30.49 -8.91 8.87
N GLY A 127 31.23 -7.90 8.39
CA GLY A 127 30.65 -6.72 7.73
C GLY A 127 29.88 -7.06 6.45
N GLY A 128 30.43 -7.96 5.62
CA GLY A 128 29.76 -8.44 4.41
C GLY A 128 28.45 -9.17 4.70
N THR A 129 28.45 -10.11 5.66
CA THR A 129 27.23 -10.82 6.08
C THR A 129 26.17 -9.89 6.66
N PHE A 130 26.57 -8.89 7.45
CA PHE A 130 25.66 -7.88 7.98
C PHE A 130 25.00 -7.06 6.87
N LEU A 131 25.77 -6.60 5.88
CA LEU A 131 25.23 -5.83 4.75
C LEU A 131 24.30 -6.65 3.86
N ILE A 132 24.65 -7.92 3.60
CA ILE A 132 23.79 -8.85 2.86
C ILE A 132 22.48 -9.11 3.61
N SER A 133 22.55 -9.30 4.93
CA SER A 133 21.36 -9.46 5.79
C SER A 133 20.46 -8.23 5.73
N TYR A 134 21.06 -7.04 5.85
CA TYR A 134 20.34 -5.77 5.74
C TYR A 134 19.65 -5.59 4.38
N ASP A 135 20.35 -5.87 3.28
CA ASP A 135 19.80 -5.78 1.92
C ASP A 135 18.60 -6.73 1.71
N LEU A 136 18.71 -7.97 2.18
CA LEU A 136 17.63 -8.96 2.16
C LEU A 136 16.41 -8.52 2.98
N HIS A 137 16.63 -7.89 4.14
CA HIS A 137 15.55 -7.36 4.99
C HIS A 137 14.89 -6.13 4.37
N TYR A 138 15.68 -5.21 3.81
CA TYR A 138 15.20 -3.99 3.17
C TYR A 138 14.37 -4.29 1.92
N ALA A 139 14.82 -5.23 1.09
CA ALA A 139 14.11 -5.66 -0.12
C ALA A 139 12.73 -6.27 0.18
N ARG A 140 12.59 -6.98 1.31
CA ARG A 140 11.30 -7.52 1.76
C ARG A 140 10.36 -6.42 2.24
N GLY A 141 10.87 -5.50 3.06
CA GLY A 141 10.04 -4.43 3.63
C GLY A 141 9.38 -3.52 2.59
N HIS A 142 10.07 -3.22 1.48
CA HIS A 142 9.49 -2.40 0.39
C HIS A 142 8.36 -3.10 -0.35
N ALA A 143 8.49 -4.39 -0.62
CA ALA A 143 7.45 -5.16 -1.29
C ALA A 143 6.19 -5.25 -0.40
N ASP A 144 6.37 -5.53 0.89
CA ASP A 144 5.29 -5.62 1.86
C ASP A 144 4.55 -4.29 2.03
N GLN A 145 5.26 -3.16 1.98
CA GLN A 145 4.66 -1.82 2.06
C GLN A 145 3.81 -1.48 0.83
N ALA A 146 4.28 -1.81 -0.37
CA ALA A 146 3.52 -1.55 -1.60
C ALA A 146 2.23 -2.38 -1.64
N GLU A 147 2.29 -3.65 -1.23
CA GLU A 147 1.11 -4.52 -1.13
C GLU A 147 0.12 -4.00 -0.07
N SER A 148 0.62 -3.62 1.10
CA SER A 148 -0.20 -3.06 2.18
C SER A 148 -0.93 -1.78 1.76
N GLN A 149 -0.22 -0.87 1.05
CA GLN A 149 -0.83 0.36 0.53
C GLN A 149 -1.92 0.08 -0.52
N ALA A 150 -1.70 -0.90 -1.40
CA ALA A 150 -2.70 -1.30 -2.38
C ALA A 150 -3.97 -1.87 -1.73
N LEU A 151 -3.81 -2.75 -0.72
CA LEU A 151 -4.92 -3.32 0.04
C LEU A 151 -5.70 -2.26 0.82
N LEU A 152 -5.01 -1.28 1.41
CA LEU A 152 -5.65 -0.17 2.11
C LEU A 152 -6.47 0.70 1.16
N ALA A 153 -5.96 0.97 -0.05
CA ALA A 153 -6.69 1.73 -1.06
C ALA A 153 -7.96 0.99 -1.52
N GLU A 154 -7.85 -0.32 -1.78
CA GLU A 154 -9.00 -1.17 -2.15
C GLU A 154 -10.06 -1.20 -1.05
N LEU A 155 -9.64 -1.32 0.22
CA LEU A 155 -10.55 -1.33 1.36
C LEU A 155 -11.25 0.02 1.56
N GLN A 156 -10.55 1.13 1.32
CA GLN A 156 -11.15 2.47 1.36
C GLN A 156 -12.19 2.66 0.27
N GLU A 157 -11.90 2.23 -0.96
CA GLU A 157 -12.84 2.31 -2.08
C GLU A 157 -14.10 1.46 -1.82
N ALA A 158 -13.92 0.23 -1.35
CA ALA A 158 -15.05 -0.64 -0.98
C ALA A 158 -15.87 -0.06 0.17
N HIS A 159 -15.22 0.54 1.17
CA HIS A 159 -15.91 1.19 2.29
C HIS A 159 -16.75 2.37 1.82
N GLN A 160 -16.21 3.22 0.94
CA GLN A 160 -16.93 4.36 0.40
C GLN A 160 -18.13 3.91 -0.45
N ALA A 161 -17.95 2.91 -1.32
CA ALA A 161 -19.06 2.35 -2.09
C ALA A 161 -20.16 1.77 -1.19
N LEU A 162 -19.80 1.07 -0.11
CA LEU A 162 -20.78 0.58 0.86
C LEU A 162 -21.53 1.70 1.57
N GLN A 163 -20.86 2.79 1.95
CA GLN A 163 -21.51 3.95 2.55
C GLN A 163 -22.50 4.62 1.59
N GLU A 164 -22.13 4.78 0.32
CA GLU A 164 -23.00 5.33 -0.72
C GLU A 164 -24.21 4.43 -1.00
N HIS A 165 -24.02 3.11 -1.04
CA HIS A 165 -25.13 2.17 -1.19
C HIS A 165 -26.05 2.16 0.04
N ALA A 166 -25.48 2.27 1.25
CA ALA A 166 -26.26 2.34 2.48
C ALA A 166 -27.13 3.60 2.52
N SER A 167 -26.58 4.77 2.16
CA SER A 167 -27.35 6.03 2.12
C SER A 167 -28.47 5.99 1.08
N GLN A 168 -28.19 5.47 -0.12
CA GLN A 168 -29.21 5.27 -1.16
C GLN A 168 -30.30 4.30 -0.72
N ALA A 169 -29.93 3.21 -0.04
CA ALA A 169 -30.89 2.25 0.49
C ALA A 169 -31.78 2.88 1.57
N GLU A 170 -31.21 3.73 2.44
CA GLU A 170 -31.93 4.45 3.48
C GLU A 170 -32.92 5.47 2.90
N GLU A 171 -32.50 6.27 1.91
CA GLU A 171 -33.39 7.19 1.18
C GLU A 171 -34.54 6.45 0.48
N LEU A 172 -34.23 5.34 -0.17
CA LEU A 172 -35.21 4.53 -0.87
C LEU A 172 -36.20 3.87 0.10
N ALA A 173 -35.72 3.40 1.26
CA ALA A 173 -36.56 2.88 2.33
C ALA A 173 -37.48 3.97 2.89
N ALA A 174 -36.95 5.16 3.18
CA ALA A 174 -37.74 6.30 3.65
C ALA A 174 -38.80 6.73 2.63
N ALA A 175 -38.46 6.77 1.33
CA ALA A 175 -39.41 7.09 0.26
C ALA A 175 -40.51 6.03 0.11
N ARG A 176 -40.17 4.73 0.21
CA ARG A 176 -41.16 3.64 0.21
C ARG A 176 -42.12 3.76 1.39
N GLU A 177 -41.59 4.08 2.57
CA GLU A 177 -42.38 4.22 3.77
C GLU A 177 -43.35 5.41 3.68
N ARG A 178 -42.88 6.57 3.17
CA ARG A 178 -43.76 7.71 2.88
C ARG A 178 -44.89 7.35 1.92
N ASN A 179 -44.60 6.59 0.86
CA ASN A 179 -45.63 6.13 -0.10
C ASN A 179 -46.59 5.10 0.49
N ARG A 180 -46.12 4.25 1.41
CA ARG A 180 -46.98 3.32 2.15
C ARG A 180 -47.94 4.11 3.04
N LEU A 181 -47.41 5.03 3.85
CA LEU A 181 -48.20 5.91 4.71
C LEU A 181 -49.21 6.72 3.89
N ALA A 182 -48.81 7.35 2.78
CA ALA A 182 -49.72 8.12 1.94
C ALA A 182 -50.93 7.30 1.44
N ARG A 183 -50.73 6.02 1.09
CA ARG A 183 -51.81 5.11 0.68
C ARG A 183 -52.71 4.73 1.84
N GLU A 184 -52.14 4.32 2.98
CA GLU A 184 -52.91 3.99 4.18
C GLU A 184 -53.76 5.17 4.66
N LEU A 185 -53.22 6.39 4.53
CA LEU A 185 -53.94 7.62 4.81
C LEU A 185 -55.07 7.85 3.82
N HIS A 186 -54.82 7.71 2.52
CA HIS A 186 -55.84 7.89 1.50
C HIS A 186 -57.01 6.91 1.68
N ASP A 187 -56.71 5.65 2.01
CA ASP A 187 -57.70 4.61 2.23
C ASP A 187 -58.56 4.91 3.47
N SER A 188 -57.93 5.28 4.60
CA SER A 188 -58.63 5.67 5.83
C SER A 188 -59.52 6.90 5.62
N VAL A 189 -59.00 7.95 4.97
CA VAL A 189 -59.76 9.17 4.67
C VAL A 189 -60.93 8.87 3.73
N SER A 190 -60.73 8.07 2.70
CA SER A 190 -61.79 7.67 1.77
C SER A 190 -62.90 6.88 2.50
N GLN A 191 -62.55 5.98 3.42
CA GLN A 191 -63.53 5.27 4.25
C GLN A 191 -64.33 6.22 5.14
N MET A 192 -63.68 7.18 5.80
CA MET A 192 -64.35 8.18 6.65
C MET A 192 -65.31 9.07 5.83
N ILE A 193 -64.87 9.57 4.67
CA ILE A 193 -65.70 10.39 3.77
C ILE A 193 -66.88 9.58 3.24
N PHE A 194 -66.68 8.31 2.87
CA PHE A 194 -67.75 7.42 2.44
C PHE A 194 -68.81 7.24 3.54
N GLY A 195 -68.38 7.01 4.78
CA GLY A 195 -69.26 6.93 5.94
C GLY A 195 -70.08 8.20 6.15
N ILE A 196 -69.44 9.37 6.13
CA ILE A 196 -70.13 10.68 6.25
C ILE A 196 -71.15 10.87 5.12
N THR A 197 -70.78 10.49 3.89
CA THR A 197 -71.65 10.60 2.72
C THR A 197 -72.88 9.70 2.85
N LEU A 198 -72.71 8.46 3.30
CA LEU A 198 -73.82 7.51 3.50
C LEU A 198 -74.76 7.96 4.62
N THR A 199 -74.22 8.45 5.74
CA THR A 199 -75.02 9.00 6.86
C THR A 199 -75.78 10.26 6.43
N SER A 200 -75.16 11.12 5.61
CA SER A 200 -75.83 12.29 5.02
C SER A 200 -77.01 11.91 4.13
N GLN A 201 -76.82 10.91 3.26
CA GLN A 201 -77.90 10.39 2.40
C GLN A 201 -79.03 9.76 3.22
N SER A 202 -78.70 9.03 4.29
CA SER A 202 -79.66 8.46 5.24
C SER A 202 -80.50 9.55 5.93
N ALA A 203 -79.86 10.62 6.42
CA ALA A 203 -80.54 11.76 7.03
C ALA A 203 -81.53 12.42 6.07
N ARG A 204 -81.15 12.57 4.78
CA ARG A 204 -82.02 13.13 3.74
C ARG A 204 -83.23 12.25 3.44
N LEU A 205 -83.06 10.92 3.41
CA LEU A 205 -84.18 9.98 3.25
C LEU A 205 -85.13 9.97 4.47
N LEU A 206 -84.58 10.12 5.68
CA LEU A 206 -85.36 10.22 6.92
C LEU A 206 -86.16 11.51 7.00
N LEU A 207 -85.67 12.62 6.43
CA LEU A 207 -86.42 13.88 6.39
C LEU A 207 -87.79 13.73 5.68
N GLU A 208 -87.89 12.87 4.68
CA GLU A 208 -89.14 12.61 3.95
C GLU A 208 -90.04 11.58 4.65
N ARG A 209 -89.46 10.65 5.43
CA ARG A 209 -90.19 9.51 6.04
C ARG A 209 -90.51 9.67 7.53
N ASP A 210 -89.56 10.18 8.30
CA ASP A 210 -89.64 10.30 9.76
C ASP A 210 -88.76 11.48 10.24
N PRO A 211 -89.29 12.73 10.16
CA PRO A 211 -88.54 13.94 10.48
C PRO A 211 -88.05 14.00 11.93
N ALA A 212 -88.71 13.30 12.86
CA ALA A 212 -88.37 13.31 14.27
C ALA A 212 -87.00 12.66 14.57
N ARG A 213 -86.51 11.80 13.68
CA ARG A 213 -85.21 11.10 13.81
C ARG A 213 -84.05 11.79 13.11
N VAL A 214 -84.30 12.86 12.36
CA VAL A 214 -83.26 13.64 11.67
C VAL A 214 -82.23 14.23 12.64
N PRO A 215 -82.60 14.79 13.81
CA PRO A 215 -81.62 15.31 14.78
C PRO A 215 -80.58 14.26 15.19
N GLU A 216 -81.00 13.03 15.49
CA GLU A 216 -80.10 11.93 15.89
C GLU A 216 -79.08 11.58 14.78
N GLN A 217 -79.50 11.66 13.51
CA GLN A 217 -78.59 11.44 12.37
C GLN A 217 -77.61 12.60 12.16
N LEU A 218 -78.04 13.84 12.42
CA LEU A 218 -77.18 15.02 12.35
C LEU A 218 -76.12 14.99 13.46
N ASP A 219 -76.50 14.61 14.68
CA ASP A 219 -75.56 14.43 15.80
C ASP A 219 -74.49 13.39 15.46
N ARG A 220 -74.90 12.25 14.89
CA ARG A 220 -73.96 11.22 14.38
C ARG A 220 -73.03 11.75 13.31
N LEU A 221 -73.55 12.57 12.40
CA LEU A 221 -72.77 13.14 11.32
C LEU A 221 -71.73 14.14 11.86
N GLU A 222 -72.10 14.93 12.86
CA GLU A 222 -71.20 15.85 13.56
C GLU A 222 -70.09 15.09 14.32
N GLU A 223 -70.44 14.01 15.02
CA GLU A 223 -69.48 13.13 15.71
C GLU A 223 -68.49 12.47 14.72
N MET A 224 -69.01 11.89 13.62
CA MET A 224 -68.19 11.28 12.57
C MET A 224 -67.24 12.29 11.93
N THR A 225 -67.71 13.51 11.67
CA THR A 225 -66.91 14.58 11.06
C THR A 225 -65.84 15.08 12.04
N GLY A 226 -66.18 15.24 13.32
CA GLY A 226 -65.23 15.61 14.38
C GLY A 226 -64.13 14.56 14.57
N SER A 227 -64.51 13.29 14.62
CA SER A 227 -63.56 12.16 14.71
C SER A 227 -62.64 12.10 13.49
N ALA A 228 -63.18 12.25 12.28
CA ALA A 228 -62.40 12.25 11.05
C ALA A 228 -61.39 13.41 11.00
N LEU A 229 -61.81 14.61 11.42
CA LEU A 229 -60.93 15.77 11.50
C LEU A 229 -59.81 15.59 12.54
N GLY A 230 -60.12 14.96 13.68
CA GLY A 230 -59.15 14.62 14.72
C GLY A 230 -58.09 13.63 14.24
N GLN A 231 -58.52 12.55 13.58
CA GLN A 231 -57.61 11.56 13.01
C GLN A 231 -56.71 12.17 11.91
N LEU A 232 -57.28 12.97 11.00
CA LEU A 232 -56.52 13.69 9.97
C LEU A 232 -55.44 14.60 10.57
N ARG A 233 -55.75 15.34 11.64
CA ARG A 233 -54.77 16.22 12.31
C ARG A 233 -53.62 15.44 12.94
N LEU A 234 -53.92 14.33 13.64
CA LEU A 234 -52.89 13.47 14.22
C LEU A 234 -51.98 12.86 13.16
N LEU A 235 -52.55 12.47 12.01
CA LEU A 235 -51.81 11.86 10.90
C LEU A 235 -50.92 12.88 10.17
N ILE A 236 -51.42 14.10 9.90
CA ILE A 236 -50.60 15.18 9.32
C ILE A 236 -49.43 15.55 10.24
N ALA A 237 -49.64 15.51 11.56
CA ALA A 237 -48.57 15.78 12.51
C ALA A 237 -47.43 14.73 12.44
N GLN A 238 -47.75 13.46 12.18
CA GLN A 238 -46.75 12.39 12.04
C GLN A 238 -46.00 12.42 10.70
N LEU A 239 -46.62 12.93 9.63
CA LEU A 239 -46.00 13.06 8.32
C LEU A 239 -45.08 14.27 8.18
N ARG A 240 -45.18 15.25 9.08
CA ARG A 240 -44.32 16.43 9.05
C ARG A 240 -42.90 16.00 9.44
N PRO A 241 -41.89 16.20 8.58
CA PRO A 241 -40.52 15.84 8.95
C PRO A 241 -40.12 16.61 10.22
N PRO A 242 -39.35 15.99 11.13
CA PRO A 242 -38.73 16.73 12.22
C PRO A 242 -37.94 17.87 11.58
N GLN A 243 -38.21 19.10 12.02
CA GLN A 243 -37.43 20.25 11.58
C GLN A 243 -36.01 20.02 12.10
N SER A 244 -35.09 19.68 11.20
CA SER A 244 -33.68 19.62 11.53
C SER A 244 -33.24 21.01 12.02
N PRO A 245 -32.60 21.12 13.21
CA PRO A 245 -31.95 22.36 13.64
C PRO A 245 -30.75 22.73 12.76
#